data_AF-A0A4Y2KAH1-F1
#
_entry.id   AF-A0A4Y2KAH1-F1
#
_cell.length_a   1.000
_cell.length_b   1.000
_cell.length_c   1.000
_cell.angle_alpha   90.00
_cell.angle_beta   90.00
_cell.angle_gamma   90.00
#
_symmetry.space_group_name_H-M   'P 1'
#
loop_
_entity.id
_entity.type
_entity.pdbx_description
1 polymer ?
#
loop_
_entity_poly.entity_id
_entity_poly.type
_entity_poly.pdbx_seq_one_letter_code
_entity_poly.pdbx_strand_id
1 'polypeptide(L)'
;MPQQFQFTPQFSTTHQLLRVVEHIHEGKNSNLTTAAIFLDISKAYDKVWIEGLIHKLIAYKFPQYIIEIIQSYLTKRNFTLFLLKTQTLHKENFSLA
;
A
#
# COMPACT_ATOMS: atom_id res chain seq x y z
N MET A 1 16.47 -10.60 2.53
CA MET A 1 15.43 -10.06 1.62
C MET A 1 14.24 -9.63 2.46
N PRO A 2 13.63 -8.45 2.22
CA PRO A 2 12.41 -8.07 2.92
C PRO A 2 11.29 -9.06 2.57
N GLN A 3 10.57 -9.54 3.58
CA GLN A 3 9.48 -10.49 3.42
C GLN A 3 8.14 -9.77 3.48
N GLN A 4 7.45 -9.73 2.35
CA GLN A 4 6.12 -9.14 2.22
C GLN A 4 5.07 -10.22 2.47
N PHE A 5 4.19 -9.98 3.44
CA PHE A 5 3.06 -10.85 3.75
C PHE A 5 1.73 -10.24 3.27
N GLN A 6 1.69 -8.92 3.12
CA GLN A 6 0.51 -8.21 2.65
C GLN A 6 0.39 -8.35 1.13
N PHE A 7 -0.80 -8.71 0.65
CA PHE A 7 -1.08 -8.93 -0.77
C PHE A 7 -0.26 -10.06 -1.42
N THR A 8 0.28 -11.00 -0.63
CA THR A 8 0.97 -12.19 -1.16
C THR A 8 0.08 -13.42 -0.95
N PRO A 9 -0.22 -14.20 -2.01
CA PRO A 9 -1.02 -15.41 -1.86
C PRO A 9 -0.40 -16.35 -0.81
N GLN A 10 -1.25 -17.02 -0.03
CA GLN A 10 -0.86 -18.00 1.01
C GLN A 10 -0.17 -17.41 2.25
N PHE A 11 0.02 -16.09 2.34
CA PHE A 11 0.53 -15.42 3.54
C PHE A 11 -0.58 -14.65 4.27
N SER A 12 -0.57 -14.71 5.59
CA SER A 12 -1.51 -13.96 6.44
C SER A 12 -0.80 -13.17 7.52
N THR A 13 -1.52 -12.24 8.15
CA THR A 13 -1.04 -11.45 9.30
C THR A 13 -0.64 -12.35 10.48
N THR A 14 -1.31 -13.49 10.66
CA THR A 14 -0.95 -14.49 11.67
C THR A 14 0.44 -15.07 11.43
N HIS A 15 0.78 -15.39 10.18
CA HIS A 15 2.10 -15.92 9.85
C HIS A 15 3.20 -14.86 10.10
N GLN A 16 2.92 -13.59 9.80
CA GLN A 16 3.85 -12.50 10.08
C GLN A 16 4.06 -12.31 11.58
N LEU A 17 2.98 -12.35 12.37
CA LEU A 17 3.04 -12.23 13.82
C LEU A 17 3.82 -13.40 14.45
N LEU A 18 3.52 -14.63 14.04
CA LEU A 18 4.20 -15.82 14.54
C LEU A 18 5.72 -15.71 14.35
N ARG A 19 6.17 -15.30 13.17
CA ARG A 19 7.60 -15.09 12.89
C ARG A 19 8.25 -14.05 13.81
N VAL A 20 7.57 -12.93 14.07
CA VAL A 20 8.12 -11.90 14.98
C VAL A 20 8.26 -12.47 16.40
N VAL A 21 7.27 -13.24 16.85
CA VAL A 21 7.29 -13.90 18.17
C VAL A 21 8.42 -14.92 18.25
N GLU A 22 8.60 -15.75 17.22
CA GLU A 22 9.70 -16.72 17.13
C GLU A 22 11.06 -16.01 17.21
N HIS A 23 11.25 -14.93 16.46
CA HIS A 23 12.50 -14.17 16.48
C HIS A 23 12.81 -13.57 17.85
N ILE A 24 11.80 -13.03 18.55
CA ILE A 24 11.94 -12.54 19.92
C ILE A 24 12.28 -13.70 20.88
N HIS A 25 11.64 -14.86 20.69
CA HIS A 25 11.85 -16.02 21.53
C HIS A 25 13.27 -16.60 21.37
N GLU A 26 13.76 -16.72 20.14
CA GLU A 26 15.13 -17.16 19.83
C GLU A 26 16.19 -16.20 20.40
N GLY A 27 15.98 -14.89 20.23
CA GLY A 27 16.85 -13.86 20.81
C GLY A 27 16.88 -13.97 22.33
N LYS A 28 15.72 -14.11 22.97
CA LYS A 28 15.61 -14.32 24.42
C LYS A 28 16.34 -15.59 24.89
N ASN A 29 16.14 -16.72 24.20
CA ASN A 29 16.78 -18.00 24.54
C ASN A 29 18.29 -17.94 24.39
N SER A 30 18.79 -17.08 23.50
CA SER A 30 20.22 -16.85 23.27
C SER A 30 20.80 -15.74 24.16
N ASN A 31 20.04 -15.24 25.14
CA ASN A 31 20.41 -14.10 26.00
C ASN A 31 20.78 -12.82 25.22
N LEU A 32 20.21 -12.63 24.03
CA LEU A 32 20.40 -11.45 23.21
C LEU A 32 19.32 -10.41 23.51
N THR A 33 19.71 -9.13 23.50
CA THR A 33 18.75 -8.03 23.53
C THR A 33 18.08 -7.90 22.16
N THR A 34 16.75 -8.01 22.14
CA THR A 34 15.95 -7.82 20.91
C THR A 34 15.37 -6.41 20.90
N ALA A 35 15.57 -5.69 19.79
CA ALA A 35 14.96 -4.39 19.54
C ALA A 35 14.08 -4.46 18.28
N ALA A 36 12.98 -3.71 18.27
CA ALA A 36 12.05 -3.65 17.15
C ALA A 36 11.83 -2.20 16.71
N ILE A 37 11.79 -1.97 15.40
CA ILE A 37 11.47 -0.68 14.78
C ILE A 37 10.19 -0.86 13.97
N PHE A 38 9.14 -0.13 14.34
CA PHE A 38 7.86 -0.14 13.65
C PHE A 38 7.74 1.12 12.79
N LEU A 39 7.58 0.94 11.48
CA LEU A 39 7.42 2.03 10.52
C LEU A 39 5.96 2.01 10.02
N ASP A 40 5.29 3.16 10.13
CA ASP A 40 3.96 3.37 9.55
C ASP A 40 4.00 4.56 8.59
N ILE A 41 3.46 4.37 7.39
CA ILE A 41 3.43 5.40 6.34
C ILE A 41 2.02 5.98 6.29
N SER A 42 1.86 7.18 6.86
CA SER A 42 0.58 7.89 6.79
C SER A 42 0.19 8.18 5.34
N LYS A 43 -1.04 7.83 4.98
CA LYS A 43 -1.61 8.03 3.63
C LYS A 43 -0.74 7.41 2.52
N ALA A 44 -0.30 6.17 2.71
CA ALA A 44 0.61 5.48 1.79
C ALA A 44 0.14 5.47 0.31
N TYR A 45 -1.18 5.44 0.07
CA TYR A 45 -1.75 5.48 -1.28
C TYR A 45 -1.85 6.88 -1.88
N ASP A 46 -1.82 7.94 -1.06
CA ASP A 46 -1.87 9.33 -1.53
C ASP A 46 -0.47 9.88 -1.78
N LYS A 47 0.51 9.40 -1.01
CA LYS A 47 1.92 9.80 -1.12
C LYS A 47 2.73 8.95 -2.10
N VAL A 48 2.08 8.16 -2.94
CA VAL A 48 2.79 7.35 -3.93
C VAL A 48 3.55 8.28 -4.88
N TRP A 49 4.86 8.07 -5.01
CA TRP A 49 5.68 8.78 -5.98
C TRP A 49 5.41 8.21 -7.37
N ILE A 50 4.50 8.83 -8.12
CA ILE A 50 3.98 8.31 -9.39
C ILE A 50 5.13 8.11 -10.38
N GLU A 51 6.03 9.07 -10.53
CA GLU A 51 7.16 8.99 -11.45
C GLU A 51 8.09 7.82 -11.10
N GLY A 52 8.37 7.63 -9.81
CA GLY A 52 9.16 6.49 -9.32
C GLY A 52 8.47 5.15 -9.55
N LEU A 53 7.14 5.10 -9.44
CA LEU A 53 6.36 3.90 -9.74
C LEU A 53 6.39 3.56 -11.24
N ILE A 54 6.16 4.55 -12.12
CA ILE A 54 6.22 4.36 -13.56
C ILE A 54 7.62 3.89 -13.98
N HIS A 55 8.67 4.48 -13.43
CA HIS A 55 10.05 4.05 -13.67
C HIS A 55 10.26 2.57 -13.33
N LYS A 56 9.75 2.11 -12.18
CA LYS A 56 9.83 0.69 -11.77
C LYS A 56 9.04 -0.23 -12.71
N LEU A 57 7.84 0.16 -13.14
CA LEU A 57 7.02 -0.64 -14.05
C LEU A 57 7.70 -0.84 -15.42
N ILE A 58 8.34 0.22 -15.94
CA ILE A 58 9.16 0.14 -17.15
C ILE A 58 10.35 -0.81 -16.93
N ALA A 59 11.06 -0.67 -15.80
CA ALA A 59 12.20 -1.54 -15.47
C ALA A 59 11.80 -3.03 -15.36
N TYR A 60 10.58 -3.31 -14.87
CA TYR A 60 10.01 -4.65 -14.81
C TYR A 60 9.39 -5.15 -16.13
N LYS A 61 9.52 -4.37 -17.22
CA LYS A 61 9.05 -4.73 -18.57
C LYS A 61 7.55 -4.99 -18.66
N PHE A 62 6.75 -4.24 -17.91
CA PHE A 62 5.30 -4.27 -18.08
C PHE A 62 4.91 -3.74 -19.48
N PRO A 63 3.83 -4.25 -20.09
CA PRO A 63 3.35 -3.72 -21.37
C PRO A 63 2.99 -2.23 -21.28
N GLN A 64 3.32 -1.49 -22.32
CA GLN A 64 3.10 -0.03 -22.38
C GLN A 64 1.64 0.38 -22.07
N TYR A 65 0.67 -0.36 -22.60
CA TYR A 65 -0.76 -0.07 -22.37
C TYR A 65 -1.16 -0.19 -20.89
N ILE A 66 -0.55 -1.10 -20.13
CA ILE A 66 -0.82 -1.23 -18.68
C ILE A 66 -0.24 -0.03 -17.93
N ILE A 67 0.97 0.40 -18.31
CA ILE A 67 1.65 1.54 -17.69
C ILE A 67 0.82 2.81 -17.90
N GLU A 68 0.29 3.02 -19.10
CA GLU A 68 -0.58 4.16 -19.43
C GLU A 68 -1.89 4.15 -18.64
N ILE A 69 -2.52 2.98 -18.49
CA ILE A 69 -3.73 2.83 -17.65
C ILE A 69 -3.43 3.19 -16.19
N ILE A 70 -2.34 2.67 -15.63
CA ILE A 70 -1.94 2.95 -14.25
C ILE A 70 -1.61 4.44 -14.07
N GLN A 71 -0.86 5.04 -15.00
CA GLN A 71 -0.53 6.46 -14.96
C GLN A 71 -1.78 7.32 -15.01
N SER A 72 -2.72 7.00 -15.90
CA SER A 72 -4.01 7.69 -16.02
C SER A 72 -4.82 7.59 -14.72
N TYR A 73 -4.88 6.39 -14.13
CA TYR A 73 -5.60 6.16 -12.86
C TYR A 73 -5.02 6.94 -11.68
N LEU A 74 -3.69 7.04 -11.59
CA LEU A 74 -3.02 7.71 -10.47
C LEU A 74 -2.95 9.24 -10.62
N THR A 75 -3.14 9.75 -11.84
CA THR A 75 -3.07 11.19 -12.13
C THR A 75 -4.44 11.85 -11.92
N LYS A 76 -4.50 13.01 -11.22
CA LYS A 76 -5.73 13.82 -11.02
C LYS A 76 -6.91 13.01 -10.44
N ARG A 77 -6.67 12.27 -9.35
CA ARG A 77 -7.70 11.52 -8.60
C ARG A 77 -8.79 12.46 -8.06
N ASN A 78 -9.86 12.64 -8.85
CA ASN A 78 -11.08 13.33 -8.44
C ASN A 78 -12.19 12.28 -8.30
N PHE A 79 -12.97 12.37 -7.22
CA PHE A 79 -14.16 11.55 -7.06
C PHE A 79 -15.39 12.44 -6.95
N THR A 80 -16.48 11.96 -7.54
CA THR A 80 -17.78 12.60 -7.42
C THR A 80 -18.56 11.88 -6.33
N LEU A 81 -19.04 12.61 -5.34
CA LEU A 81 -20.05 12.09 -4.42
C LEU A 81 -21.43 12.50 -4.93
N PHE A 82 -22.35 11.53 -4.95
CA PHE A 82 -23.77 11.80 -5.16
C PHE A 82 -24.44 11.81 -3.79
N LEU A 83 -24.77 13.02 -3.31
CA LEU A 83 -25.57 13.16 -2.10
C LEU A 83 -27.04 12.92 -2.48
N LEU A 84 -27.59 11.79 -2.03
CA LEU A 84 -29.03 11.55 -2.05
C LEU A 84 -29.68 12.36 -0.91
N LYS A 85 -29.88 13.66 -1.13
CA LYS A 85 -30.89 14.40 -0.37
C LYS A 85 -32.23 14.17 -1.06
N THR A 86 -33.26 13.87 -0.25
CA THR A 86 -34.65 13.69 -0.65
C THR A 86 -35.01 14.57 -1.87
N GLN A 87 -35.04 13.92 -3.05
CA GLN A 87 -35.46 14.43 -4.36
C GLN A 87 -34.52 15.32 -5.21
N THR A 88 -33.26 15.60 -4.83
CA THR A 88 -32.33 16.33 -5.72
C THR A 88 -30.91 15.75 -5.71
N LEU A 89 -30.40 15.36 -6.88
CA LEU A 89 -29.00 14.94 -7.07
C LEU A 89 -28.10 16.17 -7.16
N HIS A 90 -27.40 16.49 -6.07
CA HIS A 90 -26.28 17.44 -6.11
C HIS A 90 -24.98 16.68 -6.40
N LYS A 91 -24.29 17.10 -7.47
CA LYS A 91 -22.97 16.59 -7.85
C LYS A 91 -21.91 17.51 -7.24
N GLU A 92 -21.22 17.01 -6.22
CA GLU A 92 -20.06 17.71 -5.65
C GLU A 92 -18.77 16.94 -6.01
N ASN A 93 -17.80 17.67 -6.54
CA ASN A 93 -16.50 17.12 -6.91
C ASN A 93 -15.53 17.34 -5.77
N PHE A 94 -14.97 16.23 -5.26
CA PHE A 94 -13.98 16.25 -4.20
C PHE A 94 -12.66 15.74 -4.74
N SER A 95 -11.57 16.39 -4.34
CA SER A 95 -10.22 15.93 -4.61
C SER A 95 -9.75 15.06 -3.45
N LEU A 96 -9.14 13.91 -3.75
CA LEU A 96 -8.46 13.11 -2.73
C LEU A 96 -7.10 13.76 -2.45
N ALA A 97 -6.96 14.35 -1.26
CA ALA A 97 -5.71 14.91 -0.75
C ALA A 97 -4.84 13.86 -0.05
#